data_AF-A0A7T8KVR7-F1
#
_entry.id   AF-A0A7T8KVR7-F1
#
_cell.length_a   1.000
_cell.length_b   1.000
_cell.length_c   1.000
_cell.angle_alpha   90.00
_cell.angle_beta   90.00
_cell.angle_gamma   90.00
#
_symmetry.space_group_name_H-M   'P 1'
#
loop_
_entity.id
_entity.type
_entity.pdbx_description
1 polymer ?
#
loop_
_entity_poly.entity_id
_entity_poly.type
_entity_poly.pdbx_seq_one_letter_code
_entity_poly.pdbx_strand_id
1 'polypeptide(L)'
;MNAITKERIKLFIKNPLDNGLTRGEQMELARIVLASLEREQIRHEHAKWSDSTFGCVGPIGPLKHLSKEALEAAAEPDDLSECADMQFLLWDAQRRADCQEEFEERGKHLRLCMWVMMKLKRTGQEMYFQCYDSRETAEMAIKVMNSVASSWEFYIS
;
A
#
# COMPACT_ATOMS: atom_id res chain seq x y z
N MET A 1 16.92 -16.63 13.00
CA MET A 1 17.02 -15.20 13.39
C MET A 1 15.65 -14.75 13.80
N ASN A 2 15.48 -14.15 14.97
CA ASN A 2 14.20 -13.53 15.36
C ASN A 2 14.04 -12.21 14.61
N ALA A 3 12.87 -11.96 14.01
CA ALA A 3 12.55 -10.69 13.38
C ALA A 3 12.52 -9.57 14.44
N ILE A 4 13.01 -8.39 14.09
CA ILE A 4 12.94 -7.22 14.96
C ILE A 4 11.50 -6.72 15.06
N THR A 5 10.98 -6.59 16.28
CA THR A 5 9.59 -6.16 16.51
C THR A 5 9.46 -4.65 16.58
N LYS A 6 8.25 -4.15 16.36
CA LYS A 6 7.92 -2.71 16.45
C LYS A 6 8.13 -2.17 17.86
N GLU A 7 7.76 -2.94 18.87
CA GLU A 7 7.91 -2.63 20.29
C GLU A 7 9.39 -2.48 20.63
N ARG A 8 10.23 -3.36 20.07
CA ARG A 8 11.67 -3.31 20.25
C ARG A 8 12.28 -2.05 19.66
N ILE A 9 11.88 -1.67 18.44
CA ILE A 9 12.31 -0.42 17.79
C ILE A 9 11.87 0.79 18.61
N LYS A 10 10.63 0.79 19.13
CA LYS A 10 10.12 1.88 19.97
C LYS A 10 10.90 2.04 21.28
N LEU A 11 11.25 0.95 21.94
CA LEU A 11 12.06 0.98 23.15
C LEU A 11 13.45 1.56 22.86
N PHE A 12 14.07 1.15 21.76
CA PHE A 12 15.34 1.72 21.30
C PHE A 12 15.25 3.22 21.04
N ILE A 13 14.21 3.69 20.31
CA ILE A 13 14.03 5.13 20.05
C ILE A 13 13.82 5.93 21.34
N LYS A 14 13.06 5.37 22.29
CA LYS A 14 12.73 6.06 23.55
C LYS A 14 13.94 6.22 24.46
N ASN A 15 14.80 5.20 24.54
CA ASN A 15 16.01 5.24 25.37
C ASN A 15 17.12 4.38 24.74
N PRO A 16 17.91 4.94 23.81
CA PRO A 16 18.84 4.16 22.97
C PRO A 16 20.07 3.64 23.71
N LEU A 17 20.46 4.30 24.81
CA LEU A 17 21.61 3.89 25.63
C LEU A 17 21.29 2.63 26.42
N ASP A 18 20.10 2.58 27.04
CA ASP A 18 19.68 1.43 27.85
C ASP A 18 19.06 0.29 27.00
N ASN A 19 18.65 0.58 25.77
CA ASN A 19 17.95 -0.36 24.89
C ASN A 19 18.69 -0.59 23.56
N GLY A 20 20.02 -0.54 23.57
CA GLY A 20 20.86 -0.71 22.39
C GLY A 20 20.48 -1.95 21.56
N LEU A 21 20.47 -1.79 20.23
CA LEU A 21 20.17 -2.90 19.31
C LEU A 21 21.37 -3.82 19.18
N THR A 22 21.12 -5.13 19.19
CA THR A 22 22.12 -6.14 18.85
C THR A 22 22.56 -6.00 17.39
N ARG A 23 23.71 -6.55 17.02
CA ARG A 23 24.18 -6.53 15.61
C ARG A 23 23.17 -7.13 14.63
N GLY A 24 22.47 -8.20 15.03
CA GLY A 24 21.43 -8.82 14.20
C GLY A 24 20.22 -7.90 14.01
N GLU A 25 19.77 -7.24 15.09
CA GLU A 25 18.69 -6.23 15.06
C GLU A 25 19.05 -5.02 14.21
N GLN A 26 20.31 -4.55 14.25
CA GLN A 26 20.79 -3.45 13.42
C GLN A 26 20.79 -3.81 11.93
N MET A 27 21.22 -5.04 11.59
CA MET A 27 21.21 -5.50 10.19
C MET A 27 19.78 -5.62 9.66
N GLU A 28 18.86 -6.15 10.47
CA GLU A 28 17.44 -6.24 10.07
C GLU A 28 16.80 -4.85 9.98
N LEU A 29 17.14 -3.98 10.94
CA LEU A 29 17.10 -2.52 10.91
C LEU A 29 17.32 -1.95 9.51
N ALA A 30 18.57 -2.07 9.07
CA ALA A 30 19.07 -1.52 7.84
C ALA A 30 18.36 -2.10 6.60
N ARG A 31 18.05 -3.40 6.59
CA ARG A 31 17.32 -4.03 5.48
C ARG A 31 15.91 -3.47 5.33
N ILE A 32 15.17 -3.35 6.43
CA ILE A 32 13.82 -2.80 6.43
C ILE A 32 13.85 -1.33 5.97
N VAL A 33 14.81 -0.55 6.47
CA VAL A 33 14.98 0.86 6.08
C VAL A 33 15.31 0.97 4.60
N LEU A 34 16.25 0.16 4.08
CA LEU A 34 16.62 0.17 2.66
C LEU A 34 15.42 -0.16 1.76
N ALA A 35 14.70 -1.24 2.05
CA ALA A 35 13.48 -1.60 1.33
C ALA A 35 12.38 -0.53 1.46
N SER A 36 12.34 0.20 2.57
CA SER A 36 11.42 1.32 2.74
C SER A 36 11.78 2.52 1.86
N LEU A 37 13.07 2.83 1.72
CA LEU A 37 13.56 3.92 0.88
C LEU A 37 13.33 3.63 -0.60
N GLU A 38 13.62 2.40 -1.05
CA GLU A 38 13.36 1.96 -2.43
C GLU A 38 11.87 2.06 -2.78
N ARG A 39 10.98 1.59 -1.88
CA ARG A 39 9.53 1.72 -2.07
C ARG A 39 9.07 3.17 -2.13
N GLU A 40 9.65 4.06 -1.33
CA GLU A 40 9.32 5.48 -1.37
C GLU A 40 9.78 6.14 -2.67
N GLN A 41 10.96 5.79 -3.16
CA GLN A 41 11.45 6.26 -4.46
C GLN A 41 10.51 5.85 -5.60
N ILE A 42 10.12 4.57 -5.65
CA ILE A 42 9.18 4.06 -6.65
C ILE A 42 7.84 4.80 -6.58
N ARG A 43 7.30 5.01 -5.37
CA ARG A 43 6.05 5.80 -5.20
C ARG A 43 6.20 7.23 -5.69
N HIS A 44 7.34 7.85 -5.43
CA HIS A 44 7.60 9.22 -5.86
C HIS A 44 7.73 9.34 -7.38
N GLU A 45 8.43 8.40 -8.03
CA GLU A 45 8.53 8.33 -9.49
C GLU A 45 7.17 8.05 -10.14
N HIS A 46 6.38 7.14 -9.57
CA HIS A 46 5.02 6.89 -10.02
C HIS A 46 4.13 8.13 -9.88
N ALA A 47 4.21 8.83 -8.75
CA ALA A 47 3.46 10.08 -8.55
C ALA A 47 3.82 11.14 -9.59
N LYS A 48 5.10 11.30 -9.95
CA LYS A 48 5.54 12.21 -11.02
C LYS A 48 4.96 11.82 -12.37
N TRP A 49 5.01 10.53 -12.73
CA TRP A 49 4.39 10.03 -13.95
C TRP A 49 2.88 10.29 -13.94
N SER A 50 2.18 9.94 -12.86
CA SER A 50 0.74 10.15 -12.70
C SER A 50 0.36 11.63 -12.84
N ASP A 51 1.09 12.53 -12.19
CA ASP A 51 0.87 13.98 -12.30
C ASP A 51 1.07 14.46 -13.75
N SER A 52 2.01 13.88 -14.49
CA SER A 52 2.21 14.20 -15.92
C SER A 52 1.13 13.61 -16.84
N THR A 53 0.58 12.44 -16.50
CA THR A 53 -0.40 11.70 -17.32
C THR A 53 -1.82 12.19 -17.09
N PHE A 54 -2.22 12.38 -15.83
CA PHE A 54 -3.59 12.72 -15.45
C PHE A 54 -3.76 14.20 -15.06
N GLY A 55 -2.67 14.93 -14.81
CA GLY A 55 -2.70 16.29 -14.27
C GLY A 55 -3.02 16.34 -12.77
N CYS A 56 -3.20 17.54 -12.23
CA CYS A 56 -3.58 17.75 -10.81
C CYS A 56 -5.09 17.56 -10.59
N VAL A 57 -5.63 16.46 -11.11
CA VAL A 57 -7.01 16.03 -10.83
C VAL A 57 -7.04 15.27 -9.51
N GLY A 58 -8.14 15.40 -8.75
CA GLY A 58 -8.34 14.63 -7.51
C GLY A 58 -8.35 13.10 -7.73
N PRO A 59 -8.69 12.29 -6.72
CA PRO A 59 -8.57 10.83 -6.78
C PRO A 59 -9.38 10.15 -7.91
N ILE A 60 -10.36 10.86 -8.48
CA ILE A 60 -11.25 10.36 -9.54
C ILE A 60 -10.49 9.95 -10.82
N GLY A 61 -9.42 10.67 -11.18
CA GLY A 61 -8.66 10.40 -12.42
C GLY A 61 -8.02 9.00 -12.44
N PRO A 62 -7.16 8.68 -11.46
CA PRO A 62 -6.59 7.34 -11.31
C PRO A 62 -7.64 6.24 -11.12
N LEU A 63 -8.70 6.50 -10.34
CA LEU A 63 -9.78 5.52 -10.11
C LEU A 63 -10.56 5.17 -11.37
N LYS A 64 -10.69 6.09 -12.33
CA LYS A 64 -11.29 5.77 -13.64
C LYS A 64 -10.44 4.81 -14.46
N HIS A 65 -9.11 4.91 -14.35
CA HIS A 65 -8.18 4.01 -15.05
C HIS A 65 -8.13 2.63 -14.37
N LEU A 66 -8.34 2.57 -13.05
CA LEU A 66 -8.30 1.32 -12.29
C LEU A 66 -9.25 0.25 -12.84
N SER A 67 -10.43 0.63 -13.35
CA SER A 67 -11.37 -0.33 -13.93
C SER A 67 -10.83 -0.99 -15.20
N LYS A 68 -10.05 -0.27 -16.02
CA LYS A 68 -9.41 -0.80 -17.23
C LYS A 68 -8.28 -1.77 -16.86
N GLU A 69 -7.35 -1.34 -16.01
CA GLU A 69 -6.23 -2.18 -15.57
C GLU A 69 -6.73 -3.43 -14.82
N ALA A 70 -7.84 -3.34 -14.09
CA ALA A 70 -8.47 -4.50 -13.46
C ALA A 70 -9.02 -5.53 -14.46
N LEU A 71 -9.44 -5.09 -15.65
CA LEU A 71 -9.85 -5.99 -16.74
C LEU A 71 -8.65 -6.64 -17.42
N GLU A 72 -7.56 -5.88 -17.62
CA GLU A 72 -6.30 -6.39 -18.17
C GLU A 72 -5.68 -7.44 -17.23
N ALA A 73 -5.57 -7.13 -15.93
CA ALA A 73 -5.15 -8.09 -14.90
C ALA A 73 -6.08 -9.31 -14.80
N ALA A 74 -7.39 -9.13 -15.01
CA ALA A 74 -8.33 -10.26 -15.02
C ALA A 74 -8.15 -11.16 -16.24
N ALA A 75 -7.75 -10.60 -17.39
CA ALA A 75 -7.48 -11.33 -18.62
C ALA A 75 -6.16 -12.12 -18.53
N GLU A 76 -5.12 -11.49 -17.98
CA GLU A 76 -3.77 -12.04 -17.84
C GLU A 76 -3.31 -12.11 -16.37
N PRO A 77 -3.93 -12.98 -15.55
CA PRO A 77 -3.69 -13.00 -14.10
C PRO A 77 -2.31 -13.55 -13.70
N ASP A 78 -1.56 -14.10 -14.64
CA ASP A 78 -0.17 -14.52 -14.43
C ASP A 78 0.82 -13.38 -14.76
N ASP A 79 0.35 -12.28 -15.36
CA ASP A 79 1.13 -11.07 -15.58
C ASP A 79 1.07 -10.16 -14.34
N LEU A 80 2.16 -10.15 -13.57
CA LEU A 80 2.28 -9.34 -12.37
C LEU A 80 2.37 -7.83 -12.68
N SER A 81 2.67 -7.43 -13.92
CA SER A 81 2.73 -6.02 -14.29
C SER A 81 1.34 -5.37 -14.27
N GLU A 82 0.33 -6.07 -14.76
CA GLU A 82 -1.08 -5.63 -14.73
C GLU A 82 -1.61 -5.49 -13.29
N CYS A 83 -1.15 -6.37 -12.40
CA CYS A 83 -1.45 -6.26 -10.97
C CYS A 83 -0.73 -5.08 -10.31
N ALA A 84 0.49 -4.76 -10.77
CA ALA A 84 1.25 -3.63 -10.29
C ALA A 84 0.62 -2.30 -10.73
N ASP A 85 0.06 -2.21 -11.95
CA ASP A 85 -0.63 -1.01 -12.43
C ASP A 85 -1.88 -0.69 -11.60
N MET A 86 -2.67 -1.70 -11.24
CA MET A 86 -3.76 -1.52 -10.27
C MET A 86 -3.28 -0.99 -8.91
N GLN A 87 -2.18 -1.56 -8.39
CA GLN A 87 -1.61 -1.18 -7.10
C GLN A 87 -1.11 0.27 -7.10
N PHE A 88 -0.49 0.69 -8.20
CA PHE A 88 0.03 2.03 -8.38
C PHE A 88 -1.09 3.08 -8.49
N LEU A 89 -2.15 2.80 -9.24
CA LEU A 89 -3.30 3.70 -9.37
C LEU A 89 -4.02 3.94 -8.05
N LEU A 90 -4.07 2.95 -7.17
CA LEU A 90 -4.65 3.10 -5.83
C LEU A 90 -3.77 3.86 -4.86
N TRP A 91 -2.45 3.62 -4.88
CA TRP A 91 -1.52 4.48 -4.12
C TRP A 91 -1.65 5.93 -4.54
N ASP A 92 -1.80 6.18 -5.83
CA ASP A 92 -1.95 7.52 -6.35
C ASP A 92 -3.31 8.16 -5.98
N ALA A 93 -4.41 7.39 -6.06
CA ALA A 93 -5.72 7.84 -5.60
C ALA A 93 -5.70 8.18 -4.11
N GLN A 94 -5.10 7.34 -3.27
CA GLN A 94 -4.95 7.60 -1.83
C GLN A 94 -4.12 8.85 -1.59
N ARG A 95 -2.95 8.98 -2.24
CA ARG A 95 -2.09 10.17 -2.15
C ARG A 95 -2.86 11.45 -2.47
N ARG A 96 -3.69 11.43 -3.51
CA ARG A 96 -4.50 12.59 -3.94
C ARG A 96 -5.66 12.90 -3.00
N ALA A 97 -6.27 11.88 -2.38
CA ALA A 97 -7.28 12.08 -1.35
C ALA A 97 -6.67 12.71 -0.08
N ASP A 98 -5.51 12.23 0.36
CA ASP A 98 -4.78 12.74 1.53
C ASP A 98 -4.28 14.18 1.35
N CYS A 99 -4.10 14.66 0.11
CA CYS A 99 -3.73 16.05 -0.15
C CYS A 99 -4.92 17.03 -0.08
N GLN A 100 -6.16 16.55 -0.02
CA GLN A 100 -7.35 17.38 0.12
C GLN A 100 -7.77 17.59 1.59
N GLU A 101 -7.31 16.76 2.51
CA GLU A 101 -7.47 16.99 3.95
C GLU A 101 -6.26 17.75 4.51
N GLU A 102 -6.51 18.88 5.20
CA GLU A 102 -5.46 19.62 5.91
C GLU A 102 -4.74 18.68 6.90
N PHE A 103 -3.40 18.73 6.84
CA PHE A 103 -2.51 17.91 7.66
C PHE A 103 -2.78 18.10 9.15
N GLU A 104 -3.47 17.14 9.78
CA GLU A 104 -3.40 16.98 11.23
C GLU A 104 -3.16 15.51 11.62
N GLU A 105 -2.01 15.32 12.27
CA GLU A 105 -1.56 14.12 12.99
C GLU A 105 -1.18 12.82 12.22
N ARG A 106 -0.21 12.89 11.30
CA ARG A 106 0.49 11.69 10.77
C ARG A 106 1.41 10.95 11.78
N GLY A 107 1.48 11.36 13.04
CA GLY A 107 2.51 10.93 13.99
C GLY A 107 2.12 9.92 15.06
N LYS A 108 0.84 9.53 15.19
CA LYS A 108 0.37 8.77 16.35
C LYS A 108 -0.69 7.76 15.98
N HIS A 109 -0.33 6.56 15.55
CA HIS A 109 -0.96 5.33 16.03
C HIS A 109 -0.22 4.09 15.53
N LEU A 110 -0.17 3.07 16.38
CA LEU A 110 0.30 1.75 16.04
C LEU A 110 -0.68 1.13 15.03
N ARG A 111 -0.40 1.32 13.75
CA ARG A 111 -1.19 0.77 12.65
C ARG A 111 -1.20 -0.75 12.70
N LEU A 112 -2.38 -1.35 12.88
CA LEU A 112 -2.67 -2.71 12.45
C LEU A 112 -2.51 -2.71 10.93
N CYS A 113 -1.59 -3.51 10.38
CA CYS A 113 -1.57 -3.72 8.94
C CYS A 113 -2.71 -4.69 8.63
N MET A 114 -3.80 -4.18 8.06
CA MET A 114 -4.83 -5.02 7.49
C MET A 114 -4.53 -5.23 6.02
N TRP A 115 -4.27 -6.49 5.67
CA TRP A 115 -4.07 -6.90 4.29
C TRP A 115 -5.42 -7.03 3.63
N VAL A 116 -5.64 -6.23 2.60
CA VAL A 116 -6.67 -6.49 1.62
C VAL A 116 -6.10 -7.47 0.62
N MET A 117 -6.81 -8.59 0.48
CA MET A 117 -6.59 -9.62 -0.51
C MET A 117 -7.53 -9.38 -1.68
N MET A 118 -7.10 -9.76 -2.87
CA MET A 118 -7.97 -9.87 -4.04
C MET A 118 -8.08 -11.33 -4.45
N LYS A 119 -9.25 -11.70 -4.95
CA LYS A 119 -9.52 -13.01 -5.52
C LYS A 119 -10.17 -12.88 -6.88
N LEU A 120 -9.58 -13.51 -7.89
CA LEU A 120 -10.17 -13.55 -9.22
C LEU A 120 -11.37 -14.50 -9.20
N LYS A 121 -12.58 -14.02 -9.49
CA LYS A 121 -13.80 -14.83 -9.37
C LYS A 121 -13.81 -16.06 -10.28
N ARG A 122 -13.21 -15.96 -11.47
CA ARG A 122 -13.21 -17.04 -12.47
C ARG A 122 -12.28 -18.20 -12.13
N THR A 123 -11.11 -17.93 -11.53
CA THR A 123 -10.09 -18.96 -11.23
C THR A 123 -9.96 -19.26 -9.75
N GLY A 124 -10.46 -18.36 -8.89
CA GLY A 124 -10.23 -18.42 -7.45
C GLY A 124 -8.81 -18.03 -7.03
N GLN A 125 -7.98 -17.52 -7.94
CA GLN A 125 -6.60 -17.10 -7.67
C GLN A 125 -6.59 -15.92 -6.70
N GLU A 126 -5.83 -16.07 -5.62
CA GLU A 126 -5.70 -15.04 -4.57
C GLU A 126 -4.35 -14.33 -4.68
N MET A 127 -4.38 -13.01 -4.54
CA MET A 127 -3.17 -12.18 -4.53
C MET A 127 -3.21 -11.19 -3.38
N TYR A 128 -2.03 -10.93 -2.80
CA TYR A 128 -1.85 -9.85 -1.84
C TYR A 128 -1.97 -8.52 -2.58
N PHE A 129 -2.84 -7.66 -2.10
CA PHE A 129 -3.09 -6.40 -2.76
C PHE A 129 -2.49 -5.24 -1.97
N GLN A 130 -3.08 -4.86 -0.84
CA GLN A 130 -2.61 -3.67 -0.13
C GLN A 130 -2.74 -3.78 1.39
N CYS A 131 -1.71 -3.32 2.13
CA CYS A 131 -1.85 -3.06 3.56
C CYS A 131 -2.46 -1.67 3.78
N TYR A 132 -3.50 -1.62 4.60
CA TYR A 132 -4.10 -0.41 5.16
C TYR A 132 -3.82 -0.32 6.66
N ASP A 133 -3.88 0.90 7.17
CA ASP A 133 -3.54 1.22 8.55
C ASP A 133 -4.71 1.28 9.53
N SER A 134 -5.93 1.34 9.00
CA SER A 134 -7.17 1.25 9.74
C SER A 134 -8.15 0.30 9.04
N ARG A 135 -9.08 -0.25 9.81
CA ARG A 135 -10.14 -1.10 9.29
C ARG A 135 -11.12 -0.32 8.43
N GLU A 136 -11.41 0.88 8.86
CA GLU A 136 -12.33 1.81 8.21
C GLU A 136 -11.81 2.18 6.81
N THR A 137 -10.52 2.51 6.67
CA THR A 137 -9.90 2.80 5.37
C THR A 137 -9.87 1.56 4.48
N ALA A 138 -9.55 0.38 5.03
CA ALA A 138 -9.55 -0.87 4.28
C ALA A 138 -10.95 -1.21 3.74
N GLU A 139 -11.98 -1.11 4.58
CA GLU A 139 -13.38 -1.38 4.21
C GLU A 139 -13.90 -0.40 3.17
N MET A 140 -13.54 0.88 3.28
CA MET A 140 -13.88 1.90 2.28
C MET A 140 -13.18 1.63 0.94
N ALA A 141 -11.90 1.30 0.96
CA ALA A 141 -11.18 0.90 -0.24
C ALA A 141 -11.82 -0.34 -0.88
N ILE A 142 -12.12 -1.38 -0.09
CA ILE A 142 -12.80 -2.60 -0.57
C ILE A 142 -14.11 -2.27 -1.28
N LYS A 143 -14.93 -1.37 -0.71
CA LYS A 143 -16.19 -0.94 -1.33
C LYS A 143 -15.95 -0.30 -2.70
N VAL A 144 -14.98 0.63 -2.79
CA VAL A 144 -14.62 1.28 -4.06
C VAL A 144 -14.14 0.24 -5.07
N MET A 145 -13.22 -0.64 -4.68
CA MET A 145 -12.63 -1.64 -5.57
C MET A 145 -13.65 -2.65 -6.09
N ASN A 146 -14.47 -3.21 -5.21
CA ASN A 146 -15.56 -4.09 -5.61
C ASN A 146 -16.58 -3.40 -6.53
N SER A 147 -16.68 -2.06 -6.50
CA SER A 147 -17.55 -1.30 -7.41
C SER A 147 -16.95 -1.06 -8.81
N VAL A 148 -15.61 -1.07 -8.96
CA VAL A 148 -14.93 -0.75 -10.22
C VAL A 148 -14.28 -1.96 -10.90
N ALA A 149 -14.00 -3.02 -10.15
CA ALA A 149 -13.30 -4.23 -10.60
C ALA A 149 -14.17 -5.49 -10.38
N SER A 150 -15.26 -5.59 -11.15
CA SER A 150 -16.31 -6.61 -10.96
C SER A 150 -15.85 -8.06 -11.15
N SER A 151 -14.78 -8.29 -11.92
CA SER A 151 -14.15 -9.60 -12.11
C SER A 151 -13.44 -10.13 -10.86
N TRP A 152 -13.15 -9.24 -9.91
CA TRP A 152 -12.42 -9.53 -8.69
C TRP A 152 -13.33 -9.43 -7.47
N GLU A 153 -12.91 -10.06 -6.38
CA GLU A 153 -13.47 -9.94 -5.05
C GLU A 153 -12.37 -9.48 -4.09
N PHE A 154 -12.56 -8.33 -3.45
CA PHE A 154 -11.63 -7.78 -2.47
C PHE A 154 -12.14 -8.01 -1.04
N TYR A 155 -11.27 -8.49 -0.14
CA TYR A 155 -11.61 -8.79 1.25
C TYR A 155 -10.42 -8.61 2.19
N ILE A 156 -10.68 -8.41 3.48
CA ILE A 156 -9.65 -8.36 4.53
C ILE A 156 -9.29 -9.79 4.95
N SER A 157 -8.00 -10.10 5.03
CA SER A 157 -7.48 -11.33 5.65
C SER A 157 -7.26 -11.21 7.16
#